data_AF-A0A388NVZ3-F1
#
_entry.id   AF-A0A388NVZ3-F1
#
_cell.length_a   1.000
_cell.length_b   1.000
_cell.length_c   1.000
_cell.angle_alpha   90.00
_cell.angle_beta   90.00
_cell.angle_gamma   90.00
#
_symmetry.space_group_name_H-M   'P 1'
#
loop_
_entity.id
_entity.type
_entity.pdbx_description
1 polymer ?
#
loop_
_entity_poly.entity_id
_entity_poly.type
_entity_poly.pdbx_seq_one_letter_code
_entity_poly.pdbx_strand_id
1 'polypeptide(L)'
;MPGMIVAPQPMAVEEGAKVLAAGGNAFDAAVTAAAVQGVIDPHSCGLGGYLVLTAHRTGQTAPEPIIDAPATAGSLVTADMWQDEILSANPTGWGYFLKDKVNDNGYRSICVPGMVRGLAEIVRRYCTRPWSDLLQPAVRIADEGWPISAGKAASWKEPADYPEDSTLREKLHTTAESRRVWLKPDGSTYEAGERFQHPDYARTLRRLAEHGPEDFIAAGWRAKWLPTCRRTAPGSRQRTWLATKRAQLRPRSSTTAATKSSQINRRTAGRHWRKF
;
A
#
# COMPACT_ATOMS: atom_id res chain seq x y z
N MET A 1 -1.82 18.30 -25.47
CA MET A 1 -2.76 18.94 -24.52
C MET A 1 -2.02 19.21 -23.22
N PRO A 2 -2.25 20.35 -22.55
CA PRO A 2 -1.69 20.56 -21.21
C PRO A 2 -2.30 19.55 -20.25
N GLY A 3 -1.47 18.85 -19.49
CA GLY A 3 -1.86 17.90 -18.46
C GLY A 3 -0.91 18.02 -17.28
N MET A 4 -1.41 17.72 -16.09
CA MET A 4 -0.63 17.79 -14.85
C MET A 4 -0.74 16.46 -14.11
N ILE A 5 0.38 16.00 -13.58
CA ILE A 5 0.44 14.85 -12.68
C ILE A 5 1.33 15.21 -11.49
N VAL A 6 0.89 14.80 -10.30
CA VAL A 6 1.59 15.05 -9.04
C VAL A 6 1.62 13.75 -8.25
N ALA A 7 2.80 13.37 -7.76
CA ALA A 7 2.99 12.18 -6.93
C ALA A 7 4.23 12.37 -6.04
N PRO A 8 4.38 11.60 -4.94
CA PRO A 8 5.51 11.75 -4.01
C PRO A 8 6.89 11.60 -4.67
N GLN A 9 7.07 10.60 -5.53
CA GLN A 9 8.36 10.32 -6.15
C GLN A 9 8.46 10.88 -7.58
N PRO A 10 9.56 11.58 -7.93
CA PRO A 10 9.74 12.20 -9.25
C PRO A 10 9.66 11.23 -10.43
N MET A 11 10.22 10.02 -10.30
CA MET A 11 10.17 9.04 -11.40
C MET A 11 8.74 8.57 -11.69
N ALA A 12 7.87 8.50 -10.68
CA ALA A 12 6.45 8.18 -10.89
C ALA A 12 5.72 9.31 -11.63
N VAL A 13 6.03 10.57 -11.29
CA VAL A 13 5.55 11.76 -11.99
C VAL A 13 6.01 11.75 -13.44
N GLU A 14 7.29 11.45 -13.69
CA GLU A 14 7.90 11.44 -15.01
C GLU A 14 7.24 10.40 -15.92
N GLU A 15 7.08 9.16 -15.46
CA GLU A 15 6.47 8.10 -16.27
C GLU A 15 4.98 8.38 -16.53
N GLY A 16 4.24 8.93 -15.57
CA GLY A 16 2.86 9.37 -15.82
C GLY A 16 2.79 10.57 -16.78
N ALA A 17 3.73 11.51 -16.71
CA ALA A 17 3.81 12.65 -17.64
C ALA A 17 4.12 12.19 -19.07
N LYS A 18 5.00 11.19 -19.24
CA LYS A 18 5.24 10.54 -20.55
C LYS A 18 3.96 9.95 -21.14
N VAL A 19 3.13 9.33 -20.32
CA VAL A 19 1.82 8.79 -20.76
C VAL A 19 0.88 9.91 -21.23
N LEU A 20 0.78 11.02 -20.49
CA LEU A 20 -0.01 12.19 -20.91
C LEU A 20 0.52 12.79 -22.22
N ALA A 21 1.85 12.94 -22.34
CA ALA A 21 2.50 13.45 -23.54
C ALA A 21 2.27 12.55 -24.77
N ALA A 22 2.20 11.23 -24.55
CA ALA A 22 1.86 10.24 -25.57
C ALA A 22 0.35 10.15 -25.88
N GLY A 23 -0.48 11.04 -25.32
CA GLY A 23 -1.92 11.09 -25.58
C GLY A 23 -2.77 10.12 -24.75
N GLY A 24 -2.21 9.52 -23.71
CA GLY A 24 -3.00 8.84 -22.67
C GLY A 24 -3.85 9.84 -21.87
N ASN A 25 -4.90 9.36 -21.23
CA ASN A 25 -5.76 10.17 -20.39
C ASN A 25 -5.24 10.24 -18.94
N ALA A 26 -5.95 10.98 -18.08
CA ALA A 26 -5.56 11.16 -16.68
C ALA A 26 -5.50 9.82 -15.89
N PHE A 27 -6.34 8.85 -16.23
CA PHE A 27 -6.38 7.53 -15.58
C PHE A 27 -5.22 6.64 -16.04
N ASP A 28 -4.88 6.65 -17.34
CA ASP A 28 -3.70 5.94 -17.85
C ASP A 28 -2.43 6.43 -17.14
N ALA A 29 -2.29 7.76 -17.02
CA ALA A 29 -1.16 8.38 -16.35
C ALA A 29 -1.14 8.06 -14.84
N ALA A 30 -2.30 8.09 -14.17
CA ALA A 30 -2.41 7.78 -12.75
C ALA A 30 -2.10 6.31 -12.44
N VAL A 31 -2.57 5.35 -13.25
CA VAL A 31 -2.28 3.92 -13.07
C VAL A 31 -0.79 3.65 -13.29
N THR A 32 -0.19 4.24 -14.32
CA THR A 32 1.25 4.12 -14.59
C THR A 32 2.08 4.69 -13.44
N ALA A 33 1.75 5.91 -13.00
CA ALA A 33 2.43 6.54 -11.88
C ALA A 33 2.27 5.72 -10.58
N ALA A 34 1.08 5.20 -10.29
CA ALA A 34 0.85 4.37 -9.11
C ALA A 34 1.65 3.06 -9.15
N ALA A 35 1.76 2.42 -10.31
CA ALA A 35 2.57 1.21 -10.49
C ALA A 35 4.06 1.50 -10.24
N VAL A 36 4.59 2.60 -10.80
CA VAL A 36 5.98 3.03 -10.59
C VAL A 36 6.22 3.42 -9.13
N GLN A 37 5.32 4.21 -8.54
CA GLN A 37 5.34 4.60 -7.13
C GLN A 37 5.45 3.39 -6.21
N GLY A 38 4.65 2.36 -6.49
CA GLY A 38 4.63 1.12 -5.73
C GLY A 38 5.91 0.30 -5.81
N VAL A 39 6.80 0.58 -6.76
CA VAL A 39 8.14 -0.01 -6.85
C VAL A 39 9.14 0.79 -6.03
N ILE A 40 9.13 2.12 -6.20
CA ILE A 40 10.20 3.01 -5.69
C ILE A 40 9.91 3.58 -4.30
N ASP A 41 8.68 3.44 -3.78
CA ASP A 41 8.28 3.88 -2.44
C ASP A 41 7.67 2.75 -1.58
N PRO A 42 8.46 1.71 -1.25
CA PRO A 42 7.99 0.42 -0.73
C PRO A 42 7.34 0.47 0.65
N HIS A 43 7.55 1.54 1.41
CA HIS A 43 7.01 1.70 2.77
C HIS A 43 5.67 2.41 2.80
N SER A 44 5.27 3.01 1.69
CA SER A 44 4.10 3.88 1.62
C SER A 44 3.02 3.33 0.69
N CYS A 45 3.42 2.63 -0.38
CA CYS A 45 2.46 2.01 -1.30
C CYS A 45 3.06 0.82 -2.05
N GLY A 46 2.19 0.05 -2.70
CA GLY A 46 2.58 -1.10 -3.51
C GLY A 46 1.43 -2.06 -3.75
N LEU A 47 1.71 -3.15 -4.47
CA LEU A 47 0.69 -4.17 -4.79
C LEU A 47 0.06 -4.82 -3.54
N GLY A 48 0.78 -4.83 -2.41
CA GLY A 48 0.31 -5.34 -1.12
C GLY A 48 -0.65 -4.40 -0.36
N GLY A 49 -0.90 -3.19 -0.87
CA GLY A 49 -1.71 -2.19 -0.19
C GLY A 49 -3.19 -2.18 -0.60
N TYR A 50 -3.79 -1.01 -0.49
CA TYR A 50 -5.18 -0.71 -0.85
C TYR A 50 -5.25 0.49 -1.79
N LEU A 51 -6.42 0.73 -2.37
CA LEU A 51 -6.65 1.84 -3.29
C LEU A 51 -7.99 2.49 -3.02
N VAL A 52 -8.02 3.82 -3.11
CA VAL A 52 -9.25 4.61 -3.22
C VAL A 52 -9.09 5.57 -4.38
N LEU A 53 -10.01 5.57 -5.34
CA LEU A 53 -10.08 6.55 -6.41
C LEU A 53 -11.28 7.46 -6.21
N THR A 54 -11.03 8.76 -6.22
CA THR A 54 -12.05 9.77 -6.54
C THR A 54 -11.78 10.26 -7.96
N ALA A 55 -12.84 10.36 -8.77
CA ALA A 55 -12.73 10.71 -10.17
C ALA A 55 -13.72 11.82 -10.53
N HIS A 56 -13.37 12.61 -11.53
CA HIS A 56 -14.25 13.58 -12.15
C HIS A 56 -13.92 13.63 -13.63
N ARG A 57 -14.87 13.25 -14.49
CA ARG A 57 -14.68 13.26 -15.94
C ARG A 57 -15.30 14.50 -16.54
N THR A 58 -14.68 15.02 -17.60
CA THR A 58 -15.18 16.18 -18.34
C THR A 58 -16.62 15.99 -18.78
N GLY A 59 -17.45 17.02 -18.61
CA GLY A 59 -18.85 17.02 -19.03
C GLY A 59 -19.79 16.28 -18.08
N GLN A 60 -19.31 15.72 -16.97
CA GLN A 60 -20.18 15.17 -15.93
C GLN A 60 -20.53 16.21 -14.88
N THR A 61 -21.83 16.33 -14.61
CA THR A 61 -22.38 17.18 -13.54
C THR A 61 -22.51 16.44 -12.21
N ALA A 62 -22.67 15.11 -12.27
CA ALA A 62 -22.67 14.23 -11.11
C ALA A 62 -21.26 13.68 -10.86
N PRO A 63 -20.83 13.54 -9.59
CA PRO A 63 -19.56 12.92 -9.27
C PRO A 63 -19.55 11.44 -9.66
N GLU A 64 -18.41 10.97 -10.17
CA GLU A 64 -18.19 9.54 -10.39
C GLU A 64 -18.25 8.78 -9.05
N PRO A 65 -18.73 7.52 -9.04
CA PRO A 65 -18.65 6.67 -7.86
C PRO A 65 -17.21 6.52 -7.39
N ILE A 66 -17.01 6.47 -6.08
CA ILE A 66 -15.70 6.18 -5.50
C ILE A 66 -15.39 4.71 -5.77
N ILE A 67 -14.22 4.42 -6.35
CA ILE A 67 -13.69 3.06 -6.36
C ILE A 67 -12.94 2.87 -5.03
N ASP A 68 -13.50 2.05 -4.16
CA ASP A 68 -12.93 1.69 -2.87
C ASP A 68 -12.46 0.23 -2.91
N ALA A 69 -11.15 0.03 -2.86
CA ALA A 69 -10.48 -1.26 -2.83
C ALA A 69 -9.62 -1.36 -1.56
N PRO A 70 -10.26 -1.57 -0.39
CA PRO A 70 -9.61 -1.50 0.91
C PRO A 70 -8.70 -2.70 1.16
N ALA A 71 -7.82 -2.57 2.15
CA ALA A 71 -7.12 -3.71 2.73
C ALA A 71 -8.04 -4.32 3.80
N THR A 72 -8.57 -5.52 3.56
CA THR A 72 -9.56 -6.12 4.46
C THR A 72 -8.92 -7.09 5.44
N ALA A 73 -9.50 -7.24 6.63
CA ALA A 73 -9.12 -8.30 7.56
C ALA A 73 -9.19 -9.69 6.89
N GLY A 74 -8.23 -10.56 7.23
CA GLY A 74 -8.22 -11.95 6.78
C GLY A 74 -9.39 -12.75 7.35
N SER A 75 -9.75 -13.84 6.68
CA SER A 75 -10.89 -14.69 7.08
C SER A 75 -10.73 -15.43 8.41
N LEU A 76 -9.53 -15.43 8.98
CA LEU A 76 -9.21 -16.06 10.27
C LEU A 76 -9.00 -15.04 11.40
N VAL A 77 -9.20 -13.75 11.11
CA VAL A 77 -9.18 -12.70 12.14
C VAL A 77 -10.39 -12.87 13.05
N THR A 78 -10.18 -12.86 14.36
CA THR A 78 -11.24 -12.78 15.36
C THR A 78 -11.24 -11.41 16.00
N ALA A 79 -12.39 -10.98 16.53
CA ALA A 79 -12.54 -9.67 17.15
C ALA A 79 -11.59 -9.46 18.35
N ASP A 80 -11.20 -10.55 19.00
CA ASP A 80 -10.48 -10.59 20.26
C ASP A 80 -9.01 -11.00 20.11
N MET A 81 -8.53 -11.22 18.87
CA MET A 81 -7.20 -11.81 18.61
C MET A 81 -6.03 -11.06 19.25
N TRP A 82 -6.18 -9.76 19.54
CA TRP A 82 -5.12 -8.92 20.14
C TRP A 82 -5.45 -8.43 21.54
N GLN A 83 -6.56 -8.84 22.16
CA GLN A 83 -7.01 -8.28 23.44
C GLN A 83 -5.94 -8.38 24.54
N ASP A 84 -5.23 -9.51 24.59
CA ASP A 84 -4.20 -9.79 25.60
C ASP A 84 -2.83 -9.20 25.24
N GLU A 85 -2.69 -8.67 24.02
CA GLU A 85 -1.46 -8.07 23.53
C GLU A 85 -1.41 -6.56 23.76
N ILE A 86 -2.54 -5.92 24.08
CA ILE A 86 -2.62 -4.46 24.22
C ILE A 86 -1.75 -3.98 25.38
N LEU A 87 -0.84 -3.07 25.07
CA LEU A 87 -0.04 -2.33 26.06
C LEU A 87 -0.73 -1.01 26.41
N SER A 88 -1.09 -0.22 25.39
CA SER A 88 -1.73 1.08 25.53
C SER A 88 -2.33 1.54 24.20
N ALA A 89 -3.16 2.59 24.23
CA ALA A 89 -3.61 3.25 23.01
C ALA A 89 -2.45 3.99 22.34
N ASN A 90 -2.35 3.94 21.01
CA ASN A 90 -1.35 4.71 20.28
C ASN A 90 -1.70 6.21 20.37
N PRO A 91 -0.79 7.09 20.87
CA PRO A 91 -1.06 8.53 21.03
C PRO A 91 -1.38 9.26 19.72
N THR A 92 -0.98 8.72 18.57
CA THR A 92 -1.31 9.26 17.24
C THR A 92 -2.79 9.08 16.86
N GLY A 93 -3.55 8.31 17.66
CA GLY A 93 -4.96 7.98 17.41
C GLY A 93 -5.18 6.80 16.48
N TRP A 94 -4.12 6.15 15.99
CA TRP A 94 -4.20 5.01 15.08
C TRP A 94 -3.95 3.69 15.81
N GLY A 95 -4.98 3.20 16.50
CA GLY A 95 -4.98 1.86 17.11
C GLY A 95 -4.26 1.77 18.46
N TYR A 96 -3.53 0.68 18.68
CA TYR A 96 -2.93 0.31 19.96
C TYR A 96 -1.46 -0.09 19.78
N PHE A 97 -0.65 0.18 20.79
CA PHE A 97 0.64 -0.48 20.95
C PHE A 97 0.41 -1.88 21.49
N LEU A 98 1.03 -2.88 20.85
CA LEU A 98 0.88 -4.28 21.22
C LEU A 98 2.24 -4.89 21.62
N LYS A 99 2.19 -5.91 22.48
CA LYS A 99 3.32 -6.79 22.79
C LYS A 99 3.95 -7.32 21.50
N ASP A 100 5.27 -7.35 21.48
CA ASP A 100 6.10 -7.78 20.34
C ASP A 100 5.77 -7.10 19.00
N LYS A 101 5.05 -5.97 19.03
CA LYS A 101 4.67 -5.20 17.84
C LYS A 101 3.92 -6.05 16.80
N VAL A 102 3.10 -7.02 17.23
CA VAL A 102 2.48 -8.02 16.34
C VAL A 102 1.48 -7.45 15.32
N ASN A 103 1.00 -6.22 15.53
CA ASN A 103 0.17 -5.48 14.59
C ASN A 103 0.98 -4.68 13.55
N ASP A 104 2.30 -4.60 13.70
CA ASP A 104 3.18 -3.85 12.80
C ASP A 104 4.16 -4.79 12.10
N ASN A 105 4.68 -5.78 12.83
CA ASN A 105 5.65 -6.77 12.34
C ASN A 105 5.04 -8.17 12.17
N GLY A 106 5.37 -8.78 11.03
CA GLY A 106 5.08 -10.19 10.77
C GLY A 106 3.67 -10.44 10.26
N TYR A 107 3.26 -11.70 10.26
CA TYR A 107 2.08 -12.12 9.50
C TYR A 107 0.75 -11.59 10.03
N ARG A 108 0.67 -11.28 11.32
CA ARG A 108 -0.56 -10.79 11.96
C ARG A 108 -0.85 -9.33 11.57
N SER A 109 0.13 -8.57 11.09
CA SER A 109 -0.04 -7.19 10.62
C SER A 109 -0.57 -7.08 9.18
N ILE A 110 -0.68 -8.20 8.46
CA ILE A 110 -1.00 -8.20 7.02
C ILE A 110 -2.52 -8.32 6.80
N CYS A 111 -3.10 -7.29 6.19
CA CYS A 111 -4.45 -7.34 5.61
C CYS A 111 -4.44 -7.94 4.19
N VAL A 112 -5.61 -8.37 3.72
CA VAL A 112 -5.81 -8.81 2.33
C VAL A 112 -5.67 -7.61 1.39
N PRO A 113 -4.73 -7.62 0.43
CA PRO A 113 -4.50 -6.49 -0.47
C PRO A 113 -5.68 -6.20 -1.41
N GLY A 114 -5.99 -4.92 -1.58
CA GLY A 114 -6.99 -4.38 -2.49
C GLY A 114 -6.41 -3.72 -3.74
N MET A 115 -5.14 -3.30 -3.72
CA MET A 115 -4.52 -2.45 -4.75
C MET A 115 -4.75 -2.95 -6.18
N VAL A 116 -4.38 -4.19 -6.50
CA VAL A 116 -4.50 -4.72 -7.87
C VAL A 116 -5.95 -4.82 -8.34
N ARG A 117 -6.90 -5.15 -7.45
CA ARG A 117 -8.34 -5.12 -7.77
C ARG A 117 -8.79 -3.70 -8.10
N GLY A 118 -8.32 -2.72 -7.33
CA GLY A 118 -8.59 -1.30 -7.56
C GLY A 118 -8.05 -0.84 -8.92
N LEU A 119 -6.76 -1.08 -9.19
CA LEU A 119 -6.14 -0.71 -10.46
C LEU A 119 -6.84 -1.37 -11.65
N ALA A 120 -7.15 -2.66 -11.56
CA ALA A 120 -7.87 -3.38 -12.61
C ALA A 120 -9.23 -2.75 -12.92
N GLU A 121 -9.96 -2.31 -11.89
CA GLU A 121 -11.25 -1.67 -12.06
C GLU A 121 -11.14 -0.26 -12.68
N ILE A 122 -10.08 0.49 -12.34
CA ILE A 122 -9.77 1.77 -12.98
C ILE A 122 -9.45 1.55 -14.46
N VAL A 123 -8.60 0.57 -14.76
CA VAL A 123 -8.20 0.27 -16.15
C VAL A 123 -9.41 -0.12 -16.98
N ARG A 124 -10.24 -1.03 -16.47
CA ARG A 124 -11.45 -1.49 -17.14
C ARG A 124 -12.46 -0.36 -17.43
N ARG A 125 -12.60 0.61 -16.52
CA ARG A 125 -13.61 1.67 -16.64
C ARG A 125 -13.14 2.90 -17.40
N TYR A 126 -11.89 3.27 -17.21
CA TYR A 126 -11.44 4.63 -17.47
C TYR A 126 -10.17 4.74 -18.31
N CYS A 127 -9.33 3.70 -18.37
CA CYS A 127 -8.10 3.76 -19.15
C CYS A 127 -8.37 3.49 -20.63
N THR A 128 -7.53 4.04 -21.50
CA THR A 128 -7.54 3.79 -22.95
C THR A 128 -6.34 2.98 -23.40
N ARG A 129 -5.35 2.78 -22.52
CA ARG A 129 -4.18 1.94 -22.77
C ARG A 129 -4.36 0.52 -22.22
N PRO A 130 -3.76 -0.50 -22.87
CA PRO A 130 -3.72 -1.86 -22.33
C PRO A 130 -3.07 -1.92 -20.95
N TRP A 131 -3.55 -2.83 -20.10
CA TRP A 131 -3.00 -3.10 -18.76
C TRP A 131 -1.49 -3.36 -18.77
N SER A 132 -1.00 -4.12 -19.75
CA SER A 132 0.43 -4.42 -19.94
C SER A 132 1.26 -3.15 -20.11
N ASP A 133 0.78 -2.22 -20.94
CA ASP A 133 1.50 -1.00 -21.30
C ASP A 133 1.60 -0.07 -20.09
N LEU A 134 0.54 -0.01 -19.28
CA LEU A 134 0.50 0.79 -18.06
C LEU A 134 1.44 0.27 -16.97
N LEU A 135 1.71 -1.04 -16.92
CA LEU A 135 2.64 -1.63 -15.95
C LEU A 135 4.09 -1.64 -16.43
N GLN A 136 4.32 -1.55 -17.74
CA GLN A 136 5.66 -1.73 -18.32
C GLN A 136 6.72 -0.76 -17.78
N PRO A 137 6.43 0.53 -17.50
CA PRO A 137 7.39 1.41 -16.85
C PRO A 137 7.83 0.91 -15.47
N ALA A 138 6.92 0.39 -14.67
CA ALA A 138 7.22 -0.17 -13.35
C ALA A 138 8.04 -1.46 -13.45
N VAL A 139 7.72 -2.33 -14.43
CA VAL A 139 8.53 -3.52 -14.75
C VAL A 139 9.97 -3.13 -15.04
N ARG A 140 10.16 -2.16 -15.95
CA ARG A 140 11.47 -1.68 -16.38
C ARG A 140 12.24 -1.09 -15.20
N ILE A 141 11.64 -0.19 -14.43
CA ILE A 141 12.30 0.46 -13.29
C ILE A 141 12.66 -0.56 -12.19
N ALA A 142 11.80 -1.56 -11.92
CA ALA A 142 12.11 -2.60 -10.94
C ALA A 142 13.28 -3.49 -11.38
N ASP A 143 13.38 -3.78 -12.67
CA ASP A 143 14.43 -4.66 -13.23
C ASP A 143 15.75 -3.92 -13.43
N GLU A 144 15.67 -2.76 -14.11
CA GLU A 144 16.82 -1.91 -14.33
C GLU A 144 17.32 -1.43 -12.99
N GLY A 145 16.47 -0.89 -12.10
CA GLY A 145 16.84 -0.31 -10.81
C GLY A 145 16.86 1.21 -10.81
N TRP A 146 16.74 1.80 -9.61
CA TRP A 146 16.65 3.24 -9.38
C TRP A 146 17.61 3.70 -8.27
N PRO A 147 18.03 4.98 -8.26
CA PRO A 147 18.81 5.51 -7.14
C PRO A 147 17.92 5.72 -5.91
N ILE A 148 18.40 5.32 -4.73
CA ILE A 148 17.73 5.62 -3.46
C ILE A 148 17.80 7.12 -3.19
N SER A 149 16.66 7.73 -2.85
CA SER A 149 16.59 9.15 -2.51
C SER A 149 17.18 9.42 -1.14
N ALA A 150 17.66 10.66 -0.91
CA ALA A 150 18.16 11.08 0.39
C ALA A 150 17.12 10.92 1.50
N GLY A 151 15.85 11.28 1.22
CA GLY A 151 14.76 11.10 2.16
C GLY A 151 14.49 9.64 2.53
N LYS A 152 14.57 8.70 1.57
CA LYS A 152 14.39 7.27 1.85
C LYS A 152 15.57 6.69 2.64
N ALA A 153 16.79 7.03 2.27
CA ALA A 153 17.98 6.60 3.01
C ALA A 153 17.98 7.12 4.46
N ALA A 154 17.53 8.36 4.67
CA ALA A 154 17.37 8.93 6.00
C ALA A 154 16.26 8.22 6.80
N SER A 155 15.09 7.98 6.20
CA SER A 155 13.96 7.37 6.94
C SER A 155 14.21 5.95 7.40
N TRP A 156 15.08 5.20 6.73
CA TRP A 156 15.54 3.91 7.23
C TRP A 156 16.41 3.98 8.49
N LYS A 157 16.86 5.17 8.89
CA LYS A 157 17.72 5.39 10.07
C LYS A 157 17.01 6.21 11.14
N GLU A 158 15.80 6.69 10.87
CA GLU A 158 15.02 7.45 11.83
C GLU A 158 14.65 6.57 13.03
N PRO A 159 14.77 7.11 14.25
CA PRO A 159 14.28 6.43 15.43
C PRO A 159 12.74 6.35 15.38
N ALA A 160 12.18 5.42 16.14
CA ALA A 160 10.73 5.37 16.31
C ALA A 160 10.29 6.56 17.18
N ASP A 161 9.12 7.12 16.89
CA ASP A 161 8.52 8.19 17.71
C ASP A 161 8.23 7.70 19.14
N TYR A 162 7.93 6.41 19.28
CA TYR A 162 7.67 5.73 20.54
C TYR A 162 8.47 4.42 20.63
N PRO A 163 8.94 4.00 21.82
CA PRO A 163 9.64 2.73 22.00
C PRO A 163 8.87 1.49 21.51
N GLU A 164 7.54 1.55 21.62
CA GLU A 164 6.61 0.49 21.23
C GLU A 164 6.39 0.40 19.70
N ASP A 165 6.75 1.43 18.94
CA ASP A 165 6.63 1.44 17.47
C ASP A 165 7.82 0.77 16.78
N SER A 166 7.60 0.24 15.58
CA SER A 166 8.71 -0.29 14.78
C SER A 166 9.27 0.78 13.86
N THR A 167 10.58 0.99 13.95
CA THR A 167 11.34 1.71 12.93
C THR A 167 11.22 1.01 11.59
N LEU A 168 11.41 1.76 10.49
CA LEU A 168 11.50 1.15 9.17
C LEU A 168 12.65 0.14 9.10
N ARG A 169 13.77 0.39 9.80
CA ARG A 169 14.87 -0.55 9.89
C ARG A 169 14.45 -1.87 10.51
N GLU A 170 13.81 -1.86 11.68
CA GLU A 170 13.30 -3.08 12.32
C GLU A 170 12.39 -3.86 11.36
N LYS A 171 11.48 -3.18 10.65
CA LYS A 171 10.61 -3.81 9.64
C LYS A 171 11.39 -4.51 8.53
N LEU A 172 12.49 -3.91 8.05
CA LEU A 172 13.38 -4.55 7.08
C LEU A 172 14.07 -5.79 7.67
N HIS A 173 14.40 -5.75 8.96
CA HIS A 173 14.99 -6.87 9.68
C HIS A 173 13.98 -7.94 10.14
N THR A 174 12.67 -7.74 10.01
CA THR A 174 11.65 -8.67 10.56
C THR A 174 11.69 -10.05 9.91
N THR A 175 11.81 -10.16 8.59
CA THR A 175 11.76 -11.45 7.87
C THR A 175 13.01 -11.71 7.04
N ALA A 176 13.31 -12.99 6.81
CA ALA A 176 14.47 -13.38 5.99
C ALA A 176 14.37 -12.83 4.55
N GLU A 177 13.18 -12.83 3.96
CA GLU A 177 12.96 -12.30 2.62
C GLU A 177 13.07 -10.77 2.58
N SER A 178 12.57 -10.06 3.60
CA SER A 178 12.74 -8.61 3.70
C SER A 178 14.22 -8.23 3.78
N ARG A 179 14.99 -8.92 4.62
CA ARG A 179 16.45 -8.74 4.73
C ARG A 179 17.17 -9.02 3.42
N ARG A 180 16.84 -10.14 2.75
CA ARG A 180 17.46 -10.53 1.48
C ARG A 180 17.22 -9.50 0.37
N VAL A 181 16.04 -8.89 0.36
CA VAL A 181 15.65 -7.94 -0.70
C VAL A 181 16.18 -6.54 -0.40
N TRP A 182 16.02 -6.04 0.82
CA TRP A 182 16.18 -4.62 1.12
C TRP A 182 17.47 -4.23 1.83
N LEU A 183 18.25 -5.21 2.31
CA LEU A 183 19.52 -4.96 2.99
C LEU A 183 20.70 -5.43 2.15
N LYS A 184 21.83 -4.79 2.35
CA LYS A 184 23.13 -5.23 1.86
C LYS A 184 23.58 -6.51 2.61
N PRO A 185 24.58 -7.25 2.09
CA PRO A 185 25.08 -8.48 2.72
C PRO A 185 25.55 -8.30 4.18
N ASP A 186 26.01 -7.10 4.54
CA ASP A 186 26.43 -6.74 5.91
C ASP A 186 25.25 -6.37 6.83
N GLY A 187 24.01 -6.39 6.32
CA GLY A 187 22.80 -6.02 7.03
C GLY A 187 22.55 -4.52 7.12
N SER A 188 23.33 -3.69 6.44
CA SER A 188 23.10 -2.25 6.34
C SER A 188 22.08 -1.92 5.24
N THR A 189 21.42 -0.77 5.38
CA THR A 189 20.48 -0.25 4.37
C THR A 189 21.23 0.48 3.26
N TYR A 190 20.58 0.69 2.12
CA TYR A 190 21.17 1.46 1.03
C TYR A 190 21.20 2.96 1.37
N GLU A 191 22.20 3.65 0.84
CA GLU A 191 22.46 5.07 1.01
C GLU A 191 21.95 5.90 -0.19
N ALA A 192 21.86 7.21 0.01
CA ALA A 192 21.42 8.14 -1.02
C ALA A 192 22.31 8.02 -2.28
N GLY A 193 21.68 7.90 -3.45
CA GLY A 193 22.36 7.73 -4.73
C GLY A 193 22.79 6.30 -5.04
N GLU A 194 22.85 5.40 -4.05
CA GLU A 194 23.09 3.98 -4.33
C GLU A 194 21.94 3.42 -5.16
N ARG A 195 22.29 2.53 -6.10
CA ARG A 195 21.35 1.95 -7.03
C ARG A 195 20.72 0.70 -6.44
N PHE A 196 19.40 0.66 -6.37
CA PHE A 196 18.64 -0.48 -5.90
C PHE A 196 17.88 -1.14 -7.05
N GLN A 197 17.88 -2.48 -7.08
CA GLN A 197 17.18 -3.30 -8.07
C GLN A 197 16.24 -4.26 -7.34
N HIS A 198 15.06 -4.50 -7.93
CA HIS A 198 14.06 -5.41 -7.36
C HIS A 198 13.58 -6.45 -8.40
N PRO A 199 14.44 -7.39 -8.82
CA PRO A 199 14.13 -8.35 -9.88
C PRO A 199 12.92 -9.23 -9.55
N ASP A 200 12.68 -9.54 -8.27
CA ASP A 200 11.53 -10.32 -7.83
C ASP A 200 10.20 -9.59 -8.04
N TYR A 201 10.20 -8.26 -7.84
CA TYR A 201 9.04 -7.42 -8.09
C TYR A 201 8.86 -7.21 -9.59
N ALA A 202 9.95 -7.01 -10.34
CA ALA A 202 9.88 -6.97 -11.80
C ALA A 202 9.24 -8.23 -12.39
N ARG A 203 9.63 -9.43 -11.92
CA ARG A 203 8.99 -10.70 -12.31
C ARG A 203 7.50 -10.75 -11.95
N THR A 204 7.13 -10.23 -10.78
CA THR A 204 5.73 -10.15 -10.35
C THR A 204 4.93 -9.23 -11.27
N LEU A 205 5.45 -8.05 -11.60
CA LEU A 205 4.81 -7.09 -12.48
C LEU A 205 4.70 -7.61 -13.92
N ARG A 206 5.72 -8.30 -14.44
CA ARG A 206 5.65 -8.98 -15.76
C ARG A 206 4.56 -10.02 -15.79
N ARG A 207 4.50 -10.88 -14.77
CA ARG A 207 3.45 -11.89 -14.64
C ARG A 207 2.05 -11.26 -14.64
N LEU A 208 1.88 -10.12 -13.97
CA LEU A 208 0.63 -9.36 -13.99
C LEU A 208 0.34 -8.74 -15.35
N ALA A 209 1.35 -8.22 -16.05
CA ALA A 209 1.19 -7.68 -17.39
C ALA A 209 0.76 -8.76 -18.40
N GLU A 210 1.33 -9.97 -18.27
CA GLU A 210 1.09 -11.11 -19.16
C GLU A 210 -0.24 -11.83 -18.91
N HIS A 211 -0.57 -12.09 -17.64
CA HIS A 211 -1.73 -12.92 -17.26
C HIS A 211 -2.91 -12.10 -16.73
N GLY A 212 -2.75 -10.78 -16.65
CA GLY A 212 -3.76 -9.86 -16.12
C GLY A 212 -3.91 -9.91 -14.60
N PRO A 213 -4.79 -9.07 -14.06
CA PRO A 213 -4.96 -8.90 -12.61
C PRO A 213 -5.55 -10.14 -11.93
N GLU A 214 -6.25 -11.02 -12.66
CA GLU A 214 -6.80 -12.26 -12.13
C GLU A 214 -5.72 -13.27 -11.71
N ASP A 215 -4.51 -13.18 -12.25
CA ASP A 215 -3.40 -13.99 -11.76
C ASP A 215 -3.01 -13.63 -10.31
N PHE A 216 -3.13 -12.36 -9.94
CA PHE A 216 -3.05 -11.91 -8.55
C PHE A 216 -4.31 -12.32 -7.79
N ILE A 217 -5.49 -11.98 -8.32
CA ILE A 217 -6.76 -12.01 -7.58
C ILE A 217 -7.26 -13.43 -7.36
N ALA A 218 -7.13 -14.30 -8.36
CA ALA A 218 -7.68 -15.65 -8.44
C ALA A 218 -6.61 -16.75 -8.44
N ALA A 219 -5.46 -16.55 -9.09
CA ALA A 219 -4.43 -17.59 -9.19
C ALA A 219 -3.48 -17.62 -7.97
N GLY A 220 -3.44 -18.74 -7.25
CA GLY A 220 -2.16 -19.30 -6.80
C GLY A 220 -1.32 -18.60 -5.71
N TRP A 221 -1.68 -17.44 -5.15
CA TRP A 221 -1.04 -16.99 -3.90
C TRP A 221 -1.36 -17.87 -2.70
N ARG A 222 -2.39 -18.70 -2.82
CA ARG A 222 -2.79 -19.72 -1.85
C ARG A 222 -1.75 -20.82 -1.61
N ALA A 223 -0.73 -21.01 -2.47
CA ALA A 223 0.10 -22.22 -2.44
C ALA A 223 1.62 -22.01 -2.31
N LYS A 224 2.22 -20.95 -2.89
CA LYS A 224 3.70 -20.82 -2.96
C LYS A 224 4.34 -19.93 -1.89
N TRP A 225 3.61 -18.99 -1.29
CA TRP A 225 4.14 -18.10 -0.23
C TRP A 225 4.02 -18.70 1.18
N LEU A 226 2.98 -19.50 1.42
CA LEU A 226 2.72 -20.14 2.71
C LEU A 226 3.89 -21.00 3.26
N PRO A 227 4.67 -21.74 2.45
CA PRO A 227 5.81 -22.51 2.98
C PRO A 227 6.95 -21.63 3.51
N THR A 228 7.27 -20.51 2.84
CA THR A 228 8.38 -19.63 3.22
C THR A 228 8.11 -18.91 4.54
N CYS A 229 6.84 -18.57 4.80
CA CYS A 229 6.42 -17.90 6.02
C CYS A 229 6.11 -18.87 7.17
N ARG A 230 5.79 -20.13 6.87
CA ARG A 230 5.70 -21.22 7.85
C ARG A 230 7.04 -21.54 8.50
N ARG A 231 8.17 -21.35 7.79
CA ARG A 231 9.49 -21.71 8.30
C ARG A 231 10.05 -20.75 9.34
N THR A 232 9.54 -19.52 9.40
CA THR A 232 10.00 -18.46 10.33
C THR A 232 9.11 -18.29 11.57
N ALA A 233 8.03 -19.07 11.71
CA ALA A 233 7.16 -19.06 12.88
C ALA A 233 6.84 -20.52 13.31
N PRO A 234 7.61 -21.12 14.22
CA PRO A 234 7.33 -22.47 14.71
C PRO A 234 5.99 -22.48 15.45
N GLY A 235 4.99 -23.20 14.93
CA GLY A 235 3.75 -23.51 15.68
C GLY A 235 2.41 -23.30 14.97
N SER A 236 2.33 -22.60 13.83
CA SER A 236 1.02 -22.28 13.23
C SER A 236 0.51 -23.35 12.24
N ARG A 237 -0.44 -24.17 12.68
CA ARG A 237 -1.23 -25.06 11.80
C ARG A 237 -2.41 -24.31 11.19
N GLN A 238 -2.29 -23.70 10.01
CA GLN A 238 -3.49 -23.17 9.33
C GLN A 238 -3.48 -23.37 7.80
N ARG A 239 -4.60 -23.86 7.26
CA ARG A 239 -4.87 -24.03 5.81
C ARG A 239 -5.75 -22.87 5.33
N THR A 240 -5.38 -22.35 4.15
CA THR A 240 -6.16 -21.53 3.20
C THR A 240 -6.63 -20.14 3.65
N TRP A 241 -6.08 -19.12 2.99
CA TRP A 241 -6.43 -17.71 3.14
C TRP A 241 -7.37 -17.22 2.02
N LEU A 242 -8.24 -16.27 2.39
CA LEU A 242 -8.99 -15.30 1.58
C LEU A 242 -10.50 -15.54 1.40
N ALA A 243 -11.25 -14.54 1.89
CA ALA A 243 -12.64 -14.24 1.54
C ALA A 243 -12.72 -13.47 0.21
N THR A 244 -13.72 -13.80 -0.60
CA THR A 244 -13.97 -13.24 -1.93
C THR A 244 -14.70 -11.89 -1.81
N LYS A 245 -13.99 -10.76 -1.74
CA LYS A 245 -14.61 -9.42 -1.89
C LYS A 245 -14.09 -8.68 -3.13
N ARG A 246 -15.02 -8.15 -3.92
CA ARG A 246 -14.77 -7.29 -5.09
C ARG A 246 -14.49 -5.84 -4.66
N ALA A 247 -13.83 -5.06 -5.51
CA ALA A 247 -13.76 -3.60 -5.34
C ALA A 247 -15.18 -3.02 -5.26
N GLN A 248 -15.39 -2.08 -4.34
CA GLN A 248 -16.71 -1.54 -4.04
C GLN A 248 -16.86 -0.17 -4.70
N LEU A 249 -18.03 0.07 -5.29
CA LEU A 249 -18.44 1.42 -5.62
C LEU A 249 -19.16 2.01 -4.41
N ARG A 250 -18.74 3.19 -3.99
CA ARG A 250 -19.43 3.92 -2.92
C ARG A 250 -19.96 5.26 -3.43
N PRO A 251 -21.19 5.64 -3.06
CA PRO A 251 -21.66 6.99 -3.28
C PRO A 251 -20.78 7.95 -2.47
N ARG A 252 -20.45 9.10 -3.07
CA ARG A 252 -19.66 10.13 -2.39
C ARG A 252 -20.56 10.86 -1.37
N SER A 253 -20.17 10.88 -0.11
CA SER A 253 -20.80 11.77 0.88
C SER A 253 -20.23 13.18 0.71
N SER A 254 -21.02 14.12 0.17
CA SER A 254 -20.66 15.54 0.17
C SER A 254 -21.09 16.17 1.49
N THR A 255 -20.14 16.45 2.38
CA THR A 255 -20.34 17.44 3.45
C THR A 255 -19.86 18.78 2.94
N THR A 256 -20.76 19.75 2.78
CA THR A 256 -20.42 21.16 2.60
C THR A 256 -19.69 21.62 3.86
N ALA A 257 -18.37 21.80 3.75
CA ALA A 257 -17.52 22.32 4.82
C ALA A 257 -17.69 23.84 4.95
N ALA A 258 -18.85 24.26 5.44
CA ALA A 258 -19.06 25.56 6.06
C ALA A 258 -20.13 25.34 7.13
N THR A 259 -19.95 25.90 8.32
CA THR A 259 -20.91 25.90 9.46
C THR A 259 -20.92 24.74 10.49
N LYS A 260 -19.91 23.86 10.60
CA LYS A 260 -19.85 22.87 11.71
C LYS A 260 -18.53 22.74 12.47
N SER A 261 -17.59 23.67 12.31
CA SER A 261 -16.30 23.65 13.04
C SER A 261 -16.33 24.26 14.44
N SER A 262 -17.44 24.88 14.89
CA SER A 262 -17.48 25.58 16.20
C SER A 262 -18.27 24.88 17.32
N GLN A 263 -19.00 23.79 17.06
CA GLN A 263 -19.87 23.16 18.08
C GLN A 263 -19.42 21.78 18.59
N ILE A 264 -18.49 21.11 17.91
CA ILE A 264 -18.07 19.74 18.31
C ILE A 264 -17.02 19.77 19.44
N ASN A 265 -16.19 20.82 19.53
CA ASN A 265 -15.11 20.90 20.53
C ASN A 265 -15.53 21.32 21.95
N ARG A 266 -16.81 21.60 22.22
CA ARG A 266 -17.28 22.01 23.57
C ARG A 266 -18.15 20.97 24.30
N ARG A 267 -18.49 19.82 23.69
CA ARG A 267 -19.42 18.84 24.28
C ARG A 267 -18.79 17.55 24.82
N THR A 268 -17.51 17.29 24.59
CA THR A 268 -16.84 16.05 25.04
C THR A 268 -15.73 16.26 26.09
N ALA A 269 -15.40 17.51 26.46
CA ALA A 269 -14.35 17.81 27.44
C ALA A 269 -14.83 17.94 28.90
N GLY A 270 -16.07 17.55 29.22
CA GLY A 270 -16.65 17.82 30.54
C GLY A 270 -17.64 16.76 30.99
N ARG A 271 -17.14 15.56 31.29
CA ARG A 271 -17.77 14.52 32.15
C ARG A 271 -16.90 13.26 32.02
N HIS A 272 -15.94 13.07 32.91
CA HIS A 272 -15.40 11.78 33.40
C HIS A 272 -14.00 11.98 34.02
N TRP A 273 -13.93 12.82 35.05
CA TRP A 273 -12.82 12.85 36.01
C TRP A 273 -13.40 13.13 37.40
N ARG A 274 -14.09 12.14 37.97
CA ARG A 274 -14.31 12.01 39.42
C ARG A 274 -14.46 10.53 39.77
N LYS A 275 -13.50 10.05 40.55
CA LYS A 275 -13.41 8.79 41.32
C LYS A 275 -12.46 7.74 40.75
N PHE A 276 -11.46 7.46 41.58
CA PHE A 276 -10.31 6.55 41.50
C PHE A 276 -9.11 7.08 40.73
#